data_AF-A0A8C3R8F4-F1
#
_entry.id   AF-A0A8C3R8F4-F1
#
_cell.length_a   1.000
_cell.length_b   1.000
_cell.length_c   1.000
_cell.angle_alpha   90.00
_cell.angle_beta   90.00
_cell.angle_gamma   90.00
#
_symmetry.space_group_name_H-M   'P 1'
#
loop_
_entity.id
_entity.type
_entity.pdbx_description
1 polymer ?
#
loop_
_entity_poly.entity_id
_entity_poly.type
_entity_poly.pdbx_seq_one_letter_code
_entity_poly.pdbx_strand_id
1 'polypeptide(L)'
;MAAESGPGTRLRNLPVLPDALDSTQPSAAPAPGQAQPGVGIGVNPPPPETSNPNKPKRQTNQLQYLLKVVLKTLWKHQFAWPFQQPVDAVKLNLP
;
A
#
# COMPACT_ATOMS: atom_id res chain seq x y z
N MET A 1 -47.19 -27.55 18.46
CA MET A 1 -47.64 -26.16 18.26
C MET A 1 -46.91 -25.27 19.25
N ALA A 2 -46.22 -24.24 18.73
CA ALA A 2 -45.71 -23.02 19.39
C ALA A 2 -44.66 -23.17 20.52
N ALA A 3 -43.74 -22.23 20.74
CA ALA A 3 -43.08 -21.18 19.94
C ALA A 3 -41.96 -20.66 20.86
N GLU A 4 -40.79 -20.37 20.29
CA GLU A 4 -39.60 -19.92 20.99
C GLU A 4 -39.80 -18.60 21.74
N SER A 5 -39.24 -18.52 22.94
CA SER A 5 -39.16 -17.31 23.77
C SER A 5 -38.02 -16.42 23.28
N GLY A 6 -38.33 -15.19 22.89
CA GLY A 6 -37.33 -14.15 22.58
C GLY A 6 -37.46 -12.96 23.53
N PRO A 7 -36.33 -12.33 23.90
CA PRO A 7 -36.29 -10.87 23.85
C PRO A 7 -34.90 -10.35 23.44
N GLY A 8 -34.84 -9.59 22.34
CA GLY A 8 -33.62 -8.92 21.89
C GLY A 8 -33.94 -7.75 20.97
N THR A 9 -34.01 -6.56 21.55
CA THR A 9 -34.45 -5.29 20.97
C THR A 9 -33.60 -4.83 19.78
N ARG A 10 -33.91 -5.29 18.56
CA ARG A 10 -33.35 -4.74 17.30
C ARG A 10 -34.20 -3.56 16.80
N LEU A 11 -34.35 -2.54 17.63
CA LEU A 11 -34.96 -1.29 17.23
C LEU A 11 -33.91 -0.38 16.58
N ARG A 12 -34.06 -0.23 15.26
CA ARG A 12 -33.79 0.94 14.41
C ARG A 12 -32.42 1.63 14.56
N ASN A 13 -31.52 1.37 13.61
CA ASN A 13 -30.59 2.39 13.16
C ASN A 13 -30.66 2.45 11.63
N LEU A 14 -31.63 3.21 11.13
CA LEU A 14 -31.64 3.65 9.74
C LEU A 14 -30.49 4.67 9.58
N PRO A 15 -29.62 4.56 8.57
CA PRO A 15 -28.73 5.67 8.25
C PRO A 15 -29.59 6.84 7.75
N VAL A 16 -29.57 7.95 8.49
CA VAL A 16 -29.98 9.27 7.99
C VAL A 16 -29.09 9.59 6.80
N LEU A 17 -29.72 9.96 5.68
CA LEU A 17 -29.08 10.35 4.43
C LEU A 17 -28.81 11.86 4.53
N PRO A 18 -27.57 12.33 4.74
CA PRO A 18 -27.28 13.75 4.64
C PRO A 18 -27.26 14.17 3.17
N ASP A 19 -28.05 15.21 2.94
CA ASP A 19 -28.21 16.03 1.75
C ASP A 19 -26.96 16.11 0.85
N ALA A 20 -27.18 15.83 -0.43
CA ALA A 20 -26.21 16.03 -1.49
C ALA A 20 -26.11 17.53 -1.79
N LEU A 21 -24.96 18.15 -1.48
CA LEU A 21 -24.50 19.39 -2.12
C LEU A 21 -22.99 19.58 -1.88
N ASP A 22 -22.27 19.50 -2.99
CA ASP A 22 -21.07 20.27 -3.32
C ASP A 22 -19.88 20.32 -2.35
N SER A 23 -18.84 19.54 -2.68
CA SER A 23 -17.47 20.07 -2.81
C SER A 23 -16.59 18.99 -3.43
N THR A 24 -16.22 19.19 -4.69
CA THR A 24 -15.17 18.44 -5.37
C THR A 24 -13.86 18.57 -4.57
N GLN A 25 -13.48 17.49 -3.89
CA GLN A 25 -12.16 17.35 -3.29
C GLN A 25 -11.30 16.48 -4.23
N PRO A 26 -10.29 17.02 -4.93
CA PRO A 26 -9.23 16.17 -5.47
C PRO A 26 -8.34 15.76 -4.28
N SER A 27 -8.81 14.82 -3.47
CA SER A 27 -7.90 14.00 -2.68
C SER A 27 -7.24 13.02 -3.65
N ALA A 28 -6.26 13.54 -4.39
CA ALA A 28 -5.23 12.69 -4.96
C ALA A 28 -4.54 12.03 -3.77
N ALA A 29 -4.99 10.84 -3.41
CA ALA A 29 -4.18 9.93 -2.61
C ALA A 29 -2.84 9.81 -3.37
N PRO A 30 -1.68 10.04 -2.73
CA PRO A 30 -0.43 9.74 -3.38
C PRO A 30 -0.46 8.23 -3.64
N ALA A 31 -0.43 7.86 -4.92
CA ALA A 31 -0.22 6.48 -5.32
C ALA A 31 1.04 5.96 -4.59
N PRO A 32 1.04 4.72 -4.07
CA PRO A 32 2.25 4.12 -3.54
C PRO A 32 3.23 3.96 -4.71
N GLY A 33 4.16 4.91 -4.83
CA GLY A 33 5.05 5.03 -5.98
C GLY A 33 5.38 6.46 -6.41
N GLN A 34 4.80 7.49 -5.81
CA GLN A 34 5.28 8.87 -6.02
C GLN A 34 6.65 9.05 -5.35
N ALA A 35 7.72 8.83 -6.12
CA ALA A 35 9.02 9.38 -5.83
C ALA A 35 8.85 10.89 -5.65
N GLN A 36 9.17 11.40 -4.45
CA GLN A 36 9.20 12.83 -4.19
C GLN A 36 10.16 13.48 -5.20
N PRO A 37 9.73 14.41 -6.05
CA PRO A 37 10.64 15.14 -6.89
C PRO A 37 11.34 16.18 -6.02
N GLY A 38 12.59 15.88 -5.66
CA GLY A 38 13.59 16.88 -5.31
C GLY A 38 14.20 16.72 -3.93
N VAL A 39 15.47 16.29 -3.90
CA VAL A 39 16.54 16.99 -3.18
C VAL A 39 17.87 16.75 -3.93
N GLY A 40 18.36 17.76 -4.65
CA GLY A 40 19.73 17.85 -5.15
C GLY A 40 20.05 17.07 -6.43
N ILE A 41 20.44 17.79 -7.48
CA ILE A 41 21.20 17.23 -8.62
C ILE A 41 22.43 16.54 -8.01
N GLY A 42 22.51 15.20 -8.10
CA GLY A 42 23.66 14.42 -7.62
C GLY A 42 23.61 13.92 -6.17
N VAL A 43 22.43 13.74 -5.56
CA VAL A 43 22.32 13.03 -4.25
C VAL A 43 21.28 11.91 -4.33
N ASN A 44 21.64 10.72 -3.81
CA ASN A 44 20.71 9.59 -3.73
C ASN A 44 19.59 9.86 -2.72
N PRO A 45 18.32 9.57 -3.06
CA PRO A 45 17.25 9.65 -2.08
C PRO A 45 17.44 8.62 -0.96
N PRO A 46 16.91 8.88 0.25
CA PRO A 46 16.93 7.90 1.32
C PRO A 46 16.18 6.62 0.87
N PRO A 47 16.63 5.44 1.34
CA PRO A 47 15.99 4.19 0.95
C PRO A 47 14.54 4.12 1.46
N PRO A 48 13.65 3.42 0.75
CA PRO A 48 12.26 3.25 1.19
C PRO A 48 12.16 2.54 2.55
N GLU A 49 11.13 2.88 3.31
CA GLU A 49 10.83 2.21 4.57
C GLU A 49 10.42 0.75 4.34
N THR A 50 11.11 -0.20 4.99
CA THR A 50 10.84 -1.64 4.85
C THR A 50 10.10 -2.25 6.04
N SER A 51 10.12 -1.59 7.20
CA SER A 51 9.44 -2.06 8.41
C SER A 51 9.02 -0.89 9.30
N ASN A 52 7.73 -0.85 9.62
CA ASN A 52 7.16 0.09 10.57
C ASN A 52 6.52 -0.69 11.74
N PRO A 53 6.95 -0.50 13.00
CA PRO A 53 6.34 -1.16 14.16
C PRO A 53 4.87 -0.80 14.37
N ASN A 54 4.47 0.42 13.99
CA ASN A 54 3.12 0.93 14.18
C ASN A 54 2.16 0.45 13.08
N LYS A 55 2.69 -0.12 11.99
CA LYS A 55 1.86 -0.62 10.89
C LYS A 55 1.48 -2.07 11.14
N PRO A 56 0.19 -2.43 11.10
CA PRO A 56 -0.24 -3.81 11.29
C PRO A 56 0.31 -4.69 10.16
N LYS A 57 0.92 -5.82 10.54
CA LYS A 57 1.50 -6.80 9.61
C LYS A 57 0.44 -7.83 9.20
N ARG A 58 0.55 -8.37 7.98
CA ARG A 58 -0.32 -9.42 7.46
C ARG A 58 0.48 -10.46 6.70
N GLN A 59 0.08 -11.73 6.83
CA GLN A 59 0.65 -12.82 6.06
C GLN A 59 -0.50 -13.59 5.40
N THR A 60 -0.69 -13.38 4.10
CA THR A 60 -1.72 -14.04 3.31
C THR A 60 -1.10 -15.05 2.35
N ASN A 61 -1.90 -15.96 1.80
CA ASN A 61 -1.47 -16.86 0.74
C ASN A 61 -0.96 -16.10 -0.51
N GLN A 62 -1.60 -14.98 -0.87
CA GLN A 62 -1.18 -14.14 -1.99
C GLN A 62 0.18 -13.49 -1.74
N LEU A 63 0.40 -12.91 -0.55
CA LEU A 63 1.70 -12.33 -0.19
C LEU A 63 2.81 -13.40 -0.15
N GLN A 64 2.48 -14.60 0.32
CA GLN A 64 3.40 -15.73 0.28
C GLN A 64 3.73 -16.17 -1.15
N TYR A 65 2.76 -16.20 -2.06
CA TYR A 65 2.98 -16.49 -3.47
C TYR A 65 3.87 -15.43 -4.14
N LEU A 66 3.59 -14.14 -3.87
CA LEU A 66 4.43 -13.03 -4.35
C LEU A 66 5.88 -13.18 -3.90
N LEU A 67 6.13 -13.51 -2.63
CA LEU A 67 7.49 -13.70 -2.12
C LEU A 67 8.16 -14.98 -2.65
N LYS A 68 7.48 -16.13 -2.55
CA LYS A 68 8.09 -17.45 -2.78
C LYS A 68 8.20 -17.81 -4.26
N VAL A 69 7.30 -17.30 -5.10
CA VAL A 69 7.23 -17.64 -6.52
C VAL A 69 7.64 -16.45 -7.38
N VAL A 70 6.89 -15.34 -7.31
CA VAL A 70 7.07 -14.21 -8.22
C VAL A 70 8.43 -13.53 -7.99
N LEU A 71 8.69 -13.04 -6.77
CA LEU A 71 9.93 -12.34 -6.45
C LEU A 71 11.13 -13.25 -6.65
N LYS A 72 11.07 -14.51 -6.20
CA LYS A 72 12.13 -15.50 -6.40
C LYS A 72 12.47 -15.71 -7.88
N THR A 73 11.48 -15.72 -8.76
CA THR A 73 11.66 -15.89 -10.20
C THR A 73 12.33 -14.66 -10.81
N LEU A 74 11.83 -13.47 -10.48
CA LEU A 74 12.42 -12.20 -10.93
C LEU A 74 13.84 -12.02 -10.40
N TRP A 75 14.13 -12.40 -9.16
CA TRP A 75 15.44 -12.22 -8.53
C TRP A 75 16.55 -13.07 -9.17
N LYS A 76 16.19 -14.21 -9.75
CA LYS A 76 17.11 -15.12 -10.45
C LYS A 76 17.27 -14.81 -11.93
N HIS A 77 16.49 -13.87 -12.47
CA HIS A 77 16.55 -13.54 -13.89
C HIS A 77 17.88 -12.87 -14.25
N GLN A 78 18.38 -13.07 -15.47
CA GLN A 78 19.68 -12.53 -15.89
C GLN A 78 19.72 -11.00 -15.92
N PHE A 79 18.56 -10.37 -16.11
CA PHE A 79 18.39 -8.91 -16.06
C PHE A 79 18.00 -8.38 -14.68
N ALA A 80 18.00 -9.21 -13.65
CA ALA A 80 17.59 -8.78 -12.31
C ALA A 80 18.59 -7.82 -11.66
N TRP A 81 19.87 -7.94 -12.03
CA TRP A 81 20.98 -7.28 -11.34
C TRP A 81 20.80 -5.76 -11.10
N PRO A 82 20.21 -4.94 -12.02
CA PRO A 82 20.03 -3.51 -11.77
C PRO A 82 18.92 -3.20 -10.75
N PHE A 83 18.02 -4.15 -10.48
CA PHE A 83 16.81 -3.97 -9.68
C PHE A 83 16.90 -4.55 -8.28
N GLN A 84 18.03 -5.18 -7.92
CA GLN A 84 18.20 -5.81 -6.62
C GLN A 84 18.50 -4.79 -5.49
N GLN A 85 18.88 -3.57 -5.84
CA GLN A 85 19.25 -2.50 -4.93
C GLN A 85 18.68 -1.16 -5.40
N PRO A 86 18.55 -0.15 -4.52
CA PRO A 86 18.21 1.20 -4.93
C PRO A 86 19.18 1.74 -5.98
N VAL A 87 18.67 2.57 -6.89
CA VAL A 87 19.48 3.22 -7.92
C VAL A 87 20.47 4.17 -7.25
N ASP A 88 21.75 3.99 -7.55
CA ASP A 88 22.81 4.93 -7.16
C ASP A 88 23.02 5.96 -8.29
N ALA A 89 22.26 7.05 -8.22
CA ALA A 89 22.29 8.15 -9.18
C ALA A 89 23.66 8.85 -9.25
N VAL A 90 24.40 8.91 -8.14
CA VAL A 90 25.75 9.53 -8.09
C VAL A 90 26.75 8.69 -8.85
N LYS A 91 26.80 7.38 -8.56
CA LYS A 91 27.71 6.46 -9.25
C LYS A 91 27.40 6.36 -10.75
N LEU A 92 26.13 6.47 -11.11
CA LEU A 92 25.66 6.40 -12.48
C LEU A 92 25.70 7.75 -13.22
N ASN A 93 26.08 8.85 -12.56
CA ASN A 93 26.05 10.21 -13.10
C ASN A 93 24.73 10.55 -13.79
N LEU A 94 23.61 10.21 -13.13
CA LEU A 94 22.28 10.50 -13.66
C LEU A 94 21.94 11.99 -13.42
N PRO A 95 21.35 12.67 -14.42
CA PRO A 95 21.01 14.09 -14.33
C PRO A 95 19.84 14.38 -13.39
#